data_AF-A0A7V3TZC3-F1
#
_entry.id   AF-A0A7V3TZC3-F1
#
_cell.length_a   1.000
_cell.length_b   1.000
_cell.length_c   1.000
_cell.angle_alpha   90.00
_cell.angle_beta   90.00
_cell.angle_gamma   90.00
#
_symmetry.space_group_name_H-M   'P 1'
#
loop_
_entity.id
_entity.type
_entity.pdbx_description
1 polymer ?
#
loop_
_entity_poly.entity_id
_entity_poly.type
_entity_poly.pdbx_seq_one_letter_code
_entity_poly.pdbx_strand_id
1 'polypeptide(L)'
;MAKKKTQAKKRTAAVTAKDLTPRERQVIRLISLGCSVKEAAAILKLAPSTVDNHKSNAMKKLGVNKLPLVTRMAIKLGISPLNDRLTPLEKRRSGRKNDGWN
;
A
#
# COMPACT_ATOMS: atom_id res chain seq x y z
N MET A 1 -33.65 11.82 -11.03
CA MET A 1 -32.77 12.66 -10.19
C MET A 1 -32.17 11.80 -9.07
N ALA A 2 -30.93 11.31 -9.22
CA ALA A 2 -30.32 10.39 -8.27
C ALA A 2 -29.57 11.13 -7.15
N LYS A 3 -29.93 10.81 -5.92
CA LYS A 3 -29.52 11.46 -4.66
C LYS A 3 -28.00 11.38 -4.47
N LYS A 4 -27.32 12.54 -4.43
CA LYS A 4 -25.93 12.69 -3.98
C LYS A 4 -25.83 12.23 -2.53
N LYS A 5 -25.16 11.10 -2.26
CA LYS A 5 -24.78 10.71 -0.90
C LYS A 5 -23.57 11.53 -0.46
N THR A 6 -23.85 12.64 0.22
CA THR A 6 -22.88 13.46 0.94
C THR A 6 -22.36 12.67 2.13
N GLN A 7 -21.13 12.14 2.04
CA GLN A 7 -20.54 11.41 3.16
C GLN A 7 -19.91 12.41 4.14
N ALA A 8 -20.47 12.46 5.35
CA ALA A 8 -20.06 13.31 6.45
C ALA A 8 -18.57 13.15 6.76
N LYS A 9 -17.85 14.25 6.63
CA LYS A 9 -16.43 14.40 6.92
C LYS A 9 -16.21 14.31 8.44
N LYS A 10 -16.15 13.08 8.99
CA LYS A 10 -15.59 12.86 10.33
C LYS A 10 -14.19 13.48 10.32
N ARG A 11 -13.94 14.46 11.19
CA ARG A 11 -12.60 14.93 11.51
C ARG A 11 -11.85 13.76 12.15
N THR A 12 -11.23 12.94 11.32
CA THR A 12 -10.39 11.83 11.77
C THR A 12 -9.14 12.43 12.39
N ALA A 13 -8.79 11.97 13.60
CA ALA A 13 -7.46 12.16 14.14
C ALA A 13 -6.43 11.83 13.04
N ALA A 14 -5.35 12.60 12.96
CA ALA A 14 -4.36 12.42 11.91
C ALA A 14 -3.74 11.02 12.03
N VAL A 15 -4.14 10.10 11.17
CA VAL A 15 -3.55 8.76 11.09
C VAL A 15 -2.05 8.91 10.87
N THR A 16 -1.26 8.17 11.62
CA THR A 16 0.21 8.18 11.57
C THR A 16 0.74 6.83 11.10
N ALA A 17 2.02 6.77 10.72
CA ALA A 17 2.66 5.50 10.39
C ALA A 17 2.71 4.50 11.57
N LYS A 18 2.54 4.98 12.81
CA LYS A 18 2.56 4.15 14.03
C LYS A 18 1.28 3.32 14.20
N ASP A 19 0.18 3.74 13.58
CA ASP A 19 -1.11 3.02 13.62
C ASP A 19 -1.10 1.73 12.79
N LEU A 20 -0.13 1.62 11.88
CA LEU A 20 0.13 0.41 11.09
C LEU A 20 1.07 -0.52 11.84
N THR A 21 0.86 -1.82 11.70
CA THR A 21 1.84 -2.81 12.15
C THR A 21 3.09 -2.78 11.25
N PRO A 22 4.24 -3.32 11.69
CA PRO A 22 5.44 -3.38 10.85
C PRO A 22 5.20 -4.08 9.50
N ARG A 23 4.42 -5.17 9.48
CA ARG A 23 4.08 -5.89 8.24
C ARG A 23 3.13 -5.08 7.35
N GLU A 24 2.14 -4.42 7.92
CA GLU A 24 1.25 -3.54 7.17
C GLU A 24 2.04 -2.41 6.49
N ARG A 25 3.00 -1.78 7.18
CA ARG A 25 3.88 -0.75 6.59
C ARG A 25 4.68 -1.28 5.41
N GLN A 26 5.29 -2.46 5.55
CA GLN A 26 6.04 -3.08 4.45
C GLN A 26 5.17 -3.35 3.23
N VAL A 27 3.96 -3.88 3.44
CA VAL A 27 3.01 -4.12 2.36
C VAL A 27 2.59 -2.80 1.70
N ILE A 28 2.21 -1.78 2.48
CA ILE A 28 1.85 -0.46 1.93
C ILE A 28 2.99 0.17 1.12
N ARG A 29 4.25 0.08 1.58
CA ARG A 29 5.41 0.53 0.81
C ARG A 29 5.47 -0.16 -0.56
N LEU A 30 5.46 -1.49 -0.60
CA LEU A 30 5.55 -2.26 -1.86
C LEU A 30 4.37 -1.96 -2.80
N ILE A 31 3.16 -1.88 -2.28
CA ILE A 31 1.97 -1.52 -3.05
C ILE A 31 2.08 -0.08 -3.58
N SER A 32 2.61 0.87 -2.79
CA SER A 32 2.81 2.26 -3.24
C SER A 32 3.86 2.38 -4.35
N LEU A 33 4.83 1.46 -4.40
CA LEU A 33 5.80 1.28 -5.50
C LEU A 33 5.20 0.53 -6.71
N GLY A 34 3.89 0.30 -6.70
CA GLY A 34 3.15 -0.34 -7.78
C GLY A 34 3.26 -1.87 -7.80
N CYS A 35 3.76 -2.52 -6.75
CA CYS A 35 3.78 -3.99 -6.71
C CYS A 35 2.36 -4.56 -6.63
N SER A 36 2.11 -5.65 -7.34
CA SER A 36 0.92 -6.48 -7.13
C SER A 36 1.02 -7.25 -5.81
N VAL A 37 -0.10 -7.80 -5.33
CA VAL A 37 -0.13 -8.65 -4.14
C VAL A 37 0.78 -9.87 -4.30
N LYS A 38 0.84 -10.47 -5.50
CA LYS A 38 1.71 -11.62 -5.79
C LYS A 38 3.18 -11.24 -5.71
N GLU A 39 3.56 -10.11 -6.29
CA GLU A 39 4.94 -9.60 -6.25
C GLU A 39 5.37 -9.26 -4.82
N ALA A 40 4.52 -8.57 -4.07
CA ALA A 40 4.79 -8.23 -2.67
C ALA A 40 4.90 -9.49 -1.79
N ALA A 41 4.07 -10.51 -2.05
CA ALA A 41 4.16 -11.81 -1.39
C ALA A 41 5.49 -12.52 -1.67
N ALA A 42 5.95 -12.52 -2.92
CA ALA A 42 7.24 -13.08 -3.28
C ALA A 42 8.42 -12.33 -2.62
N ILE A 43 8.36 -10.99 -2.58
CA ILE A 43 9.36 -10.15 -1.90
C ILE A 43 9.44 -10.48 -0.40
N LEU A 44 8.27 -10.52 0.26
CA LEU A 44 8.15 -10.69 1.72
C LEU A 44 8.24 -12.16 2.17
N LYS A 45 8.29 -13.11 1.23
CA LYS A 45 8.22 -14.56 1.48
C LYS A 45 6.96 -14.96 2.27
N LEU A 46 5.82 -14.45 1.83
CA LEU A 46 4.50 -14.72 2.42
C LEU A 46 3.56 -15.34 1.39
N ALA A 47 2.47 -15.93 1.84
CA ALA A 47 1.38 -16.31 0.94
C ALA A 47 0.67 -15.06 0.39
N PRO A 48 0.18 -15.07 -0.86
CA PRO A 48 -0.58 -13.94 -1.43
C PRO A 48 -1.80 -13.55 -0.60
N SER A 49 -2.51 -14.53 -0.03
CA SER A 49 -3.65 -14.29 0.87
C SER A 49 -3.26 -13.54 2.14
N THR A 50 -2.10 -13.85 2.73
CA THR A 50 -1.56 -13.13 3.89
C THR A 50 -1.25 -11.68 3.56
N VAL A 51 -0.63 -11.42 2.40
CA VAL A 51 -0.36 -10.04 1.95
C VAL A 51 -1.65 -9.29 1.67
N ASP A 52 -2.64 -9.93 1.05
CA ASP A 52 -3.94 -9.29 0.81
C ASP A 52 -4.67 -8.94 2.11
N ASN A 53 -4.58 -9.80 3.13
CA ASN A 53 -5.11 -9.50 4.47
C ASN A 53 -4.40 -8.30 5.10
N HIS A 54 -3.06 -8.26 5.07
CA HIS A 54 -2.30 -7.10 5.57
C HIS A 54 -2.63 -5.82 4.82
N LYS A 55 -2.72 -5.88 3.49
CA LYS A 55 -3.12 -4.75 2.63
C LYS A 55 -4.51 -4.25 3.00
N SER A 56 -5.48 -5.15 3.12
CA SER A 56 -6.87 -4.82 3.45
C SER A 56 -6.98 -4.17 4.84
N ASN A 57 -6.29 -4.71 5.85
CA ASN A 57 -6.26 -4.14 7.18
C ASN A 57 -5.58 -2.77 7.22
N ALA A 58 -4.45 -2.62 6.53
CA ALA A 58 -3.76 -1.35 6.40
C ALA A 58 -4.63 -0.28 5.71
N MET A 59 -5.27 -0.64 4.59
CA MET A 59 -6.15 0.26 3.85
C MET A 59 -7.38 0.70 4.66
N LYS A 60 -7.97 -0.21 5.46
CA LYS A 60 -9.04 0.11 6.41
C LYS A 60 -8.57 1.12 7.47
N LYS A 61 -7.40 0.88 8.08
CA LYS A 61 -6.81 1.81 9.08
C LYS A 61 -6.50 3.18 8.49
N LEU A 62 -6.02 3.21 7.26
CA LEU A 62 -5.71 4.45 6.52
C LEU A 62 -6.97 5.15 5.98
N GLY A 63 -8.13 4.49 5.98
CA GLY A 63 -9.36 5.02 5.39
C GLY A 63 -9.30 5.19 3.87
N VAL A 64 -8.50 4.37 3.17
CA VAL A 64 -8.32 4.44 1.72
C VAL A 64 -8.83 3.18 1.04
N ASN A 65 -9.36 3.34 -0.17
CA ASN A 65 -9.92 2.22 -0.97
C ASN A 65 -9.40 2.16 -2.41
N LYS A 66 -8.50 3.08 -2.80
CA LYS A 66 -7.92 3.15 -4.14
C LYS A 66 -6.40 3.23 -4.08
N LEU A 67 -5.73 2.60 -5.04
CA LEU A 67 -4.27 2.54 -5.11
C LEU A 67 -3.59 3.93 -5.13
N PRO A 68 -4.04 4.93 -5.92
CA PRO A 68 -3.41 6.26 -5.89
C PRO A 68 -3.48 6.94 -4.52
N LEU A 69 -4.55 6.68 -3.76
CA LEU A 69 -4.70 7.20 -2.40
C LEU A 69 -3.73 6.51 -1.44
N VAL A 70 -3.46 5.21 -1.62
CA VAL A 70 -2.44 4.48 -0.86
C VAL A 70 -1.07 5.10 -1.11
N THR A 71 -0.69 5.38 -2.36
CA THR A 71 0.60 6.01 -2.70
C THR A 71 0.73 7.39 -2.05
N ARG A 72 -0.31 8.23 -2.17
CA ARG A 72 -0.34 9.54 -1.50
C ARG A 72 -0.17 9.43 0.01
N MET A 73 -0.86 8.47 0.65
CA MET A 73 -0.76 8.26 2.09
C MET A 73 0.59 7.72 2.51
N ALA A 74 1.19 6.80 1.74
CA ALA A 74 2.53 6.26 2.03
C ALA A 74 3.58 7.38 2.11
N ILE A 75 3.53 8.33 1.18
CA ILE A 75 4.41 9.51 1.18
C ILE A 75 4.10 10.44 2.34
N LYS A 76 2.81 10.79 2.54
CA LYS A 76 2.38 11.69 3.62
C LYS A 76 2.78 11.18 5.01
N LEU A 77 2.77 9.87 5.21
CA LEU A 77 3.09 9.22 6.48
C LEU A 77 4.58 8.91 6.64
N GLY A 78 5.42 9.19 5.64
CA GLY A 78 6.85 8.86 5.67
C GLY A 78 7.16 7.36 5.61
N ILE A 79 6.23 6.55 5.10
CA ILE A 79 6.43 5.10 4.89
C ILE A 79 7.32 4.86 3.65
N SER A 80 7.21 5.74 2.66
CA SER A 80 7.96 5.69 1.40
C SER A 80 8.35 7.11 1.01
N PRO A 81 9.64 7.42 0.79
CA PRO A 81 10.04 8.71 0.24
C PRO A 81 9.63 8.84 -1.23
N LEU A 82 9.62 10.06 -1.76
CA LEU A 82 9.25 10.33 -3.17
C LEU A 82 10.14 9.61 -4.19
N ASN A 83 11.40 9.33 -3.82
CA ASN A 83 12.38 8.64 -4.64
C ASN A 83 12.55 7.16 -4.28
N ASP A 84 11.62 6.58 -3.52
CA ASP A 84 11.68 5.19 -3.11
C ASP A 84 11.65 4.25 -4.32
N ARG A 85 12.43 3.17 -4.23
CA ARG A 85 12.60 2.18 -5.29
C ARG A 85 12.81 0.81 -4.67
N LEU A 86 12.42 -0.23 -5.40
CA LEU A 86 12.74 -1.61 -5.02
C LEU A 86 14.26 -1.82 -5.10
N THR A 87 14.82 -2.43 -4.05
CA THR A 87 16.20 -2.89 -4.03
C THR A 87 16.45 -3.98 -5.08
N PRO A 88 17.70 -4.23 -5.50
CA PRO A 88 18.01 -5.30 -6.46
C PRO A 88 17.47 -6.67 -6.03
N LEU A 89 17.48 -6.96 -4.72
CA LEU A 89 16.94 -8.21 -4.18
C LEU A 89 15.41 -8.26 -4.27
N GLU A 90 14.72 -7.17 -3.94
CA GLU A 90 13.26 -7.08 -4.07
C GLU A 90 12.83 -7.22 -5.53
N LYS A 91 13.52 -6.55 -6.47
CA LYS A 91 13.27 -6.70 -7.91
C LYS A 91 13.43 -8.14 -8.40
N ARG A 92 14.51 -8.81 -7.97
CA ARG A 92 14.75 -10.21 -8.31
C ARG A 92 13.65 -11.11 -7.76
N ARG A 93 13.22 -10.89 -6.52
CA ARG A 93 12.17 -11.69 -5.86
C ARG A 93 10.79 -11.44 -6.43
N SER A 94 10.47 -10.22 -6.85
CA SER A 94 9.16 -9.92 -7.45
C SER A 94 8.97 -10.61 -8.80
N GLY A 95 10.04 -11.08 -9.45
CA GLY A 95 9.97 -11.68 -10.77
C GLY A 95 9.58 -10.66 -11.85
N ARG A 96 9.80 -9.36 -11.59
CA ARG A 96 9.50 -8.28 -12.52
C ARG A 96 10.47 -8.38 -13.69
N LYS A 97 9.99 -8.86 -14.84
CA LYS A 97 10.68 -8.74 -16.12
C LYS A 97 10.41 -7.33 -16.65
N ASN A 98 11.33 -6.41 -16.36
CA ASN A 98 11.44 -5.06 -16.95
C ASN A 98 10.14 -4.20 -16.95
N ASP A 99 10.04 -3.34 -15.94
CA ASP A 99 9.63 -1.93 -15.97
C ASP A 99 8.71 -1.47 -17.13
N GLY A 100 7.51 -2.04 -17.26
CA GLY A 100 6.47 -1.51 -18.12
C GLY A 100 5.13 -1.74 -17.43
N TRP A 101 4.39 -0.67 -17.14
CA TRP A 101 3.04 -0.80 -16.60
C TRP A 101 2.20 -1.70 -17.51
N ASN A 102 1.85 -2.90 -17.00
CA ASN A 102 0.91 -3.88 -17.58
C ASN A 102 1.21 -4.38 -18.99
#